data_AF-I1QJE5-F1
#
_entry.id   AF-I1QJE5-F1
#
_cell.length_a   1.000
_cell.length_b   1.000
_cell.length_c   1.000
_cell.angle_alpha   90.00
_cell.angle_beta   90.00
_cell.angle_gamma   90.00
#
_symmetry.space_group_name_H-M   'P 1'
#
loop_
_entity.id
_entity.type
_entity.pdbx_description
1 polymer ?
#
loop_
_entity_poly.entity_id
_entity_poly.type
_entity_poly.pdbx_seq_one_letter_code
_entity_poly.pdbx_strand_id
1 'polypeptide(L)'
;MAQRSVVLALALWCLVADGEAVWLELSTTATKCFSERIQSNVVVIGDYDILFDGYPTRPILSIQVILGLLLQVTSPYGKVLHHREKVMQGQFSFNTAEPGVYLACFSVDTLDKELGVALELTKLETAVQAVHGNLMYLRSKESDMRDKKKLI
;
A
#
# COMPACT_ATOMS: atom_id res chain seq x y z
N MET A 1 -30.55 13.02 27.02
CA MET A 1 -29.19 12.44 27.12
C MET A 1 -28.89 11.44 26.00
N ALA A 2 -29.79 10.51 25.69
CA ALA A 2 -29.59 9.48 24.65
C ALA A 2 -29.12 10.02 23.27
N GLN A 3 -29.69 11.13 22.79
CA GLN A 3 -29.37 11.68 21.48
C GLN A 3 -27.93 12.22 21.36
N ARG A 4 -27.35 12.75 22.44
CA ARG A 4 -25.94 13.21 22.43
C ARG A 4 -24.97 12.03 22.46
N SER A 5 -25.33 10.96 23.18
CA SER A 5 -24.57 9.71 23.21
C SER A 5 -24.58 8.99 21.86
N VAL A 6 -25.71 9.01 21.14
CA VAL A 6 -25.82 8.44 19.79
C VAL A 6 -24.95 9.21 18.79
N VAL A 7 -24.94 10.55 18.86
CA VAL A 7 -24.07 11.37 17.99
C VAL A 7 -22.59 11.14 18.29
N LEU A 8 -22.22 11.03 19.58
CA LEU A 8 -20.84 10.71 19.96
C LEU A 8 -20.43 9.32 19.48
N ALA A 9 -21.30 8.33 19.59
CA ALA A 9 -21.03 6.97 19.13
C ALA A 9 -20.85 6.88 17.61
N LEU A 10 -21.70 7.58 16.84
CA LEU A 10 -21.57 7.69 15.38
C LEU A 10 -20.28 8.41 14.97
N ALA A 11 -19.90 9.49 15.67
CA ALA A 11 -18.67 10.22 15.39
C ALA A 11 -17.41 9.39 15.72
N LEU A 12 -17.45 8.57 16.79
CA LEU A 12 -16.37 7.66 17.14
C LEU A 12 -16.18 6.55 16.10
N TRP A 13 -17.28 6.05 15.54
CA TRP A 13 -17.23 5.00 14.51
C TRP A 13 -16.54 5.47 13.22
N CYS A 14 -16.69 6.76 12.86
CA CYS A 14 -16.02 7.33 11.69
C CYS A 14 -14.51 7.52 11.86
N LEU A 15 -13.97 7.45 13.08
CA LEU A 15 -12.54 7.59 13.34
C LEU A 15 -11.76 6.28 13.18
N VAL A 16 -12.46 5.15 13.04
CA VAL A 16 -11.82 3.88 12.72
C VAL A 16 -11.49 3.91 11.23
N ALA A 17 -10.24 4.26 10.91
CA ALA A 17 -9.72 4.10 9.57
C ALA A 17 -9.62 2.61 9.27
N ASP A 18 -10.33 2.14 8.25
CA ASP A 18 -10.22 0.77 7.74
C ASP A 18 -8.85 0.60 7.08
N GLY A 19 -7.87 0.13 7.86
CA GLY A 19 -6.64 -0.44 7.31
C GLY A 19 -6.86 -1.91 7.02
N GLU A 20 -7.18 -2.26 5.77
CA GLU A 20 -7.23 -3.65 5.34
C GLU A 20 -5.81 -4.13 5.05
N ALA A 21 -5.17 -4.73 6.05
CA ALA A 21 -3.98 -5.54 5.83
C ALA A 21 -4.39 -6.91 5.32
N VAL A 22 -3.79 -7.36 4.21
CA VAL A 22 -4.08 -8.68 3.65
C VAL A 22 -2.96 -9.64 4.01
N TRP A 23 -3.35 -10.80 4.56
CA TRP A 23 -2.44 -11.87 4.94
C TRP A 23 -2.49 -12.99 3.90
N LEU A 24 -1.33 -13.39 3.37
CA LEU A 24 -1.18 -14.50 2.45
C LEU A 24 -0.29 -15.57 3.07
N GLU A 25 -0.73 -16.83 3.00
CA GLU A 25 0.10 -17.97 3.37
C GLU A 25 0.82 -18.51 2.13
N LEU A 26 2.16 -18.48 2.18
CA LEU A 26 3.04 -19.11 1.21
C LEU A 26 3.20 -20.59 1.55
N SER A 27 3.02 -21.43 0.54
CA SER A 27 3.25 -22.87 0.58
C SER A 27 4.41 -23.26 -0.35
N THR A 28 4.97 -24.46 -0.16
CA THR A 28 6.14 -24.95 -0.90
C THR A 28 5.95 -24.83 -2.41
N THR A 29 6.88 -24.13 -3.08
CA THR A 29 7.03 -24.00 -4.55
C THR A 29 5.92 -23.26 -5.30
N ALA A 30 5.01 -22.56 -4.61
CA ALA A 30 3.93 -21.82 -5.26
C ALA A 30 4.15 -20.30 -5.18
N THR A 31 3.97 -19.62 -6.31
CA THR A 31 3.83 -18.17 -6.34
C THR A 31 2.43 -17.77 -5.87
N LYS A 32 2.34 -16.88 -4.89
CA LYS A 32 1.08 -16.28 -4.45
C LYS A 32 1.06 -14.81 -4.82
N CYS A 33 -0.06 -14.32 -5.33
CA CYS A 33 -0.19 -12.94 -5.75
C CYS A 33 -1.34 -12.23 -5.04
N PHE A 34 -1.10 -11.02 -4.59
CA PHE A 34 -2.12 -10.04 -4.27
C PHE A 34 -2.58 -9.35 -5.56
N SER A 35 -3.89 -9.23 -5.77
CA SER A 35 -4.47 -8.61 -6.96
C SER A 35 -5.34 -7.43 -6.60
N GLU A 36 -5.05 -6.26 -7.15
CA GLU A 36 -5.81 -5.04 -6.84
C GLU A 36 -6.18 -4.27 -8.10
N ARG A 37 -7.44 -3.80 -8.16
CA ARG A 37 -7.88 -2.91 -9.24
C ARG A 37 -7.59 -1.47 -8.88
N ILE A 38 -6.79 -0.80 -9.70
CA ILE A 38 -6.33 0.57 -9.47
C ILE A 38 -6.60 1.41 -10.72
N GLN A 39 -6.99 2.67 -10.52
CA GLN A 39 -7.14 3.63 -11.62
C GLN A 39 -5.78 4.15 -12.09
N SER A 40 -5.74 4.87 -13.22
CA SER A 40 -4.52 5.53 -13.70
C SER A 40 -4.17 6.78 -12.89
N ASN A 41 -2.89 7.15 -12.90
CA ASN A 41 -2.32 8.31 -12.20
C ASN A 41 -2.45 8.25 -10.68
N VAL A 42 -2.38 7.04 -10.12
CA VAL A 42 -2.45 6.77 -8.70
C VAL A 42 -1.06 6.38 -8.23
N VAL A 43 -0.56 7.09 -7.23
CA VAL A 43 0.65 6.68 -6.53
C VAL A 43 0.26 5.59 -5.53
N VAL A 44 0.90 4.44 -5.67
CA VAL A 44 0.70 3.27 -4.83
C VAL A 44 1.98 3.04 -4.05
N ILE A 45 1.84 2.92 -2.73
CA ILE A 45 2.89 2.48 -1.83
C ILE A 45 2.48 1.12 -1.28
N GLY A 46 3.37 0.14 -1.34
CA GLY A 46 3.15 -1.18 -0.77
C GLY A 46 4.19 -1.47 0.29
N ASP A 47 3.73 -1.64 1.52
CA ASP A 47 4.54 -2.04 2.67
C ASP A 47 4.35 -3.55 2.91
N TYR A 48 5.45 -4.29 3.01
CA TYR A 48 5.40 -5.74 3.23
C TYR A 48 6.31 -6.20 4.35
N ASP A 49 5.84 -7.23 5.07
CA ASP A 49 6.59 -7.94 6.10
C ASP A 49 6.35 -9.44 6.00
N ILE A 50 7.42 -10.20 6.21
CA ILE A 50 7.45 -11.65 6.08
C ILE A 50 7.38 -12.24 7.50
N LEU A 51 6.22 -12.81 7.82
CA LEU A 51 5.83 -13.28 9.15
C LEU A 51 5.93 -14.80 9.24
N PHE A 52 6.37 -15.31 10.37
CA PHE A 52 6.47 -16.76 10.60
C PHE A 52 5.62 -17.19 11.77
N ASP A 53 4.88 -18.28 11.60
CA ASP A 53 4.16 -18.89 12.71
C ASP A 53 5.14 -19.69 13.59
N GLY A 54 5.40 -19.16 14.78
CA GLY A 54 6.48 -19.60 15.66
C GLY A 54 6.81 -18.56 16.75
N TYR A 55 5.83 -18.26 17.60
CA TYR A 55 6.02 -17.48 18.84
C TYR A 55 7.21 -18.01 19.70
N PRO A 56 7.98 -17.17 20.44
CA PRO A 56 8.10 -15.71 20.46
C PRO A 56 9.47 -15.20 19.94
N THR A 57 10.29 -16.07 19.38
CA THR A 57 11.64 -15.74 18.87
C THR A 57 11.61 -15.80 17.36
N ARG A 58 12.05 -14.72 16.69
CA ARG A 58 12.29 -14.67 15.24
C ARG A 58 12.85 -16.02 14.78
N PRO A 59 12.09 -16.82 14.01
CA PRO A 59 12.64 -18.08 13.55
C PRO A 59 13.82 -17.76 12.64
N ILE A 60 14.88 -18.52 12.83
CA ILE A 60 16.02 -18.47 11.92
C ILE A 60 15.53 -19.11 10.64
N LEU A 61 15.02 -18.30 9.72
CA LEU A 61 14.84 -18.75 8.36
C LEU A 61 16.12 -19.38 7.87
N SER A 62 16.01 -20.55 7.22
CA SER A 62 17.14 -21.11 6.52
C SER A 62 17.61 -20.09 5.49
N ILE A 63 18.92 -19.90 5.38
CA ILE A 63 19.54 -18.98 4.42
C ILE A 63 19.02 -19.25 3.00
N GLN A 64 18.71 -20.52 2.70
CA GLN A 64 18.08 -20.93 1.46
C GLN A 64 16.70 -20.29 1.22
N VAL A 65 15.83 -20.24 2.23
CA VAL A 65 14.52 -19.57 2.12
C VAL A 65 14.69 -18.08 1.88
N ILE A 66 15.57 -17.42 2.65
CA ILE A 66 15.84 -15.99 2.48
C ILE A 66 16.35 -15.71 1.07
N LEU A 67 17.27 -16.54 0.57
CA LEU A 67 17.84 -16.38 -0.77
C LEU A 67 16.82 -16.62 -1.88
N GLY A 68 15.88 -17.55 -1.68
CA GLY A 68 14.85 -17.91 -2.66
C GLY A 68 13.57 -17.09 -2.59
N LEU A 69 13.46 -16.12 -1.68
CA LEU A 69 12.26 -15.30 -1.52
C LEU A 69 12.29 -14.09 -2.45
N LEU A 70 11.25 -13.96 -3.27
CA LEU A 70 11.18 -13.01 -4.38
C LEU A 70 9.84 -12.26 -4.37
N LEU A 71 9.91 -10.95 -4.63
CA LEU A 71 8.75 -10.09 -4.85
C LEU A 71 8.80 -9.53 -6.28
N GLN A 72 7.68 -9.65 -6.99
CA GLN A 72 7.49 -9.02 -8.29
C GLN A 72 6.14 -8.30 -8.34
N VAL A 73 6.15 -7.04 -8.75
CA VAL A 73 4.94 -6.26 -9.00
C VAL A 73 4.76 -6.07 -10.50
N THR A 74 3.58 -6.39 -11.03
CA THR A 74 3.25 -6.28 -12.45
C THR A 74 2.04 -5.40 -12.72
N SER A 75 2.09 -4.69 -13.84
CA SER A 75 0.97 -3.91 -14.35
C SER A 75 -0.08 -4.80 -15.03
N PRO A 76 -1.29 -4.27 -15.30
CA PRO A 76 -2.36 -5.01 -15.99
C PRO A 76 -1.97 -5.53 -17.38
N TYR A 77 -0.94 -4.94 -17.99
CA TYR A 77 -0.41 -5.32 -19.31
C TYR A 77 0.81 -6.23 -19.22
N GLY A 78 1.15 -6.73 -18.03
CA GLY A 78 2.26 -7.65 -17.80
C GLY A 78 3.63 -6.98 -17.71
N LYS A 79 3.71 -5.64 -17.64
CA LYS A 79 4.99 -4.95 -17.40
C LYS A 79 5.42 -5.12 -15.95
N VAL A 80 6.66 -5.55 -15.73
CA VAL A 80 7.25 -5.59 -14.38
C VAL A 80 7.57 -4.16 -13.93
N LEU A 81 6.97 -3.75 -12.81
CA LEU A 81 7.13 -2.42 -12.22
C LEU A 81 8.12 -2.44 -11.07
N HIS A 82 8.16 -3.54 -10.34
CA HIS A 82 9.11 -3.75 -9.26
C HIS A 82 9.53 -5.22 -9.22
N HIS A 83 10.79 -5.45 -8.88
CA HIS A 83 11.33 -6.78 -8.73
C HIS A 83 12.42 -6.74 -7.66
N ARG A 84 12.36 -7.64 -6.69
CA ARG A 84 13.32 -7.69 -5.59
C ARG A 84 13.49 -9.11 -5.09
N GLU A 85 14.74 -9.48 -4.84
CA GLU A 85 15.14 -10.73 -4.22
C GLU A 85 15.48 -10.53 -2.75
N LYS A 86 15.49 -11.61 -1.98
CA LYS A 86 15.85 -11.63 -0.54
C LYS A 86 14.96 -10.70 0.28
N VAL A 87 13.67 -10.71 -0.04
CA VAL A 87 12.69 -9.79 0.52
C VAL A 87 12.24 -10.28 1.89
N MET A 88 12.68 -9.61 2.97
CA MET A 88 12.27 -9.94 4.35
C MET A 88 11.30 -8.89 4.91
N GLN A 89 11.61 -7.63 4.70
CA GLN A 89 10.75 -6.49 5.01
C GLN A 89 11.12 -5.37 4.05
N GLY A 90 10.15 -4.55 3.69
CA GLY A 90 10.44 -3.34 2.93
C GLY A 90 9.19 -2.67 2.38
N GLN A 91 9.46 -1.71 1.49
CA GLN A 91 8.45 -0.93 0.82
C GLN A 91 8.77 -0.85 -0.67
N PHE A 92 7.75 -0.85 -1.51
CA PHE A 92 7.84 -0.46 -2.91
C PHE A 92 6.88 0.69 -3.20
N SER A 93 7.17 1.47 -4.24
CA SER A 93 6.28 2.52 -4.70
C SER A 93 6.30 2.63 -6.21
N PHE A 94 5.14 2.83 -6.82
CA PHE A 94 5.02 3.13 -8.24
C PHE A 94 3.83 4.05 -8.51
N ASN A 95 3.84 4.67 -9.69
CA ASN A 95 2.69 5.39 -10.21
C ASN A 95 2.00 4.52 -11.28
N THR A 96 0.69 4.36 -11.19
CA THR A 96 -0.08 3.62 -12.19
C THR A 96 -0.16 4.40 -13.49
N ALA A 97 0.31 3.81 -14.58
CA ALA A 97 0.16 4.41 -15.91
C ALA A 97 -1.24 4.14 -16.48
N GLU A 98 -1.74 2.93 -16.28
CA GLU A 98 -3.02 2.50 -16.85
C GLU A 98 -4.00 1.98 -15.78
N PRO A 99 -5.32 2.11 -15.98
CA PRO A 99 -6.30 1.52 -15.08
C PRO A 99 -6.38 0.00 -15.30
N GLY A 100 -6.51 -0.78 -14.23
CA GLY A 100 -6.66 -2.23 -14.34
C GLY A 100 -6.24 -2.99 -13.08
N VAL A 101 -6.04 -4.30 -13.23
CA VAL A 101 -5.60 -5.18 -12.15
C VAL A 101 -4.07 -5.24 -12.11
N TYR A 102 -3.49 -4.73 -11.03
CA TYR A 102 -2.07 -4.85 -10.72
C TYR A 102 -1.87 -6.07 -9.82
N LEU A 103 -0.74 -6.76 -9.97
CA LEU A 103 -0.41 -7.92 -9.16
C LEU A 103 0.88 -7.69 -8.37
N ALA A 104 0.89 -8.07 -7.09
CA ALA A 104 2.10 -8.17 -6.28
C ALA A 104 2.29 -9.63 -5.89
N CYS A 105 3.27 -10.30 -6.51
CA CYS A 105 3.51 -11.71 -6.39
C CYS A 105 4.73 -12.01 -5.52
N PHE A 106 4.57 -12.92 -4.58
CA PHE A 106 5.61 -13.48 -3.73
C PHE A 106 5.86 -14.93 -4.12
N SER A 107 7.12 -15.28 -4.32
CA SER A 107 7.57 -16.62 -4.70
C SER A 107 8.67 -17.09 -3.76
N VAL A 108 8.68 -18.39 -3.47
CA VAL A 108 9.71 -19.04 -2.66
C VAL A 108 10.10 -20.38 -3.28
N ASP A 109 11.40 -20.58 -3.51
CA ASP A 109 11.92 -21.78 -4.18
C ASP A 109 11.81 -23.04 -3.31
N THR A 110 12.12 -22.90 -2.02
CA THR A 110 12.09 -24.00 -1.05
C THR A 110 11.54 -23.47 0.26
N LEU A 111 10.57 -24.17 0.84
CA LEU A 111 9.92 -23.72 2.06
C LEU A 111 9.78 -24.90 3.04
N ASP A 112 10.53 -24.86 4.14
CA ASP A 112 10.49 -25.97 5.12
C ASP A 112 9.31 -25.84 6.10
N LYS A 113 8.65 -24.67 6.16
CA LYS A 113 7.55 -24.31 7.06
C LYS A 113 6.64 -23.26 6.42
N GLU A 114 5.36 -23.27 6.73
CA GLU A 114 4.44 -22.21 6.27
C GLU A 114 4.92 -20.82 6.66
N LEU A 115 4.78 -19.90 5.70
CA LEU A 115 5.25 -18.53 5.81
C LEU A 115 4.10 -17.58 5.52
N GLY A 116 3.86 -16.64 6.44
CA GLY A 116 2.90 -15.56 6.26
C GLY A 116 3.53 -14.36 5.58
N VAL A 117 2.79 -13.71 4.69
CA VAL A 117 3.15 -12.42 4.12
C VAL A 117 2.05 -11.44 4.46
N ALA A 118 2.41 -10.37 5.16
CA ALA A 118 1.56 -9.22 5.35
C ALA A 118 1.90 -8.19 4.26
N LEU A 119 0.88 -7.73 3.52
CA LEU A 119 1.00 -6.66 2.53
C LEU A 119 -0.10 -5.63 2.77
N GLU A 120 0.31 -4.36 2.84
CA GLU A 120 -0.59 -3.21 2.92
C GLU A 120 -0.35 -2.30 1.72
N LEU A 121 -1.41 -1.99 0.97
CA LEU A 121 -1.34 -1.05 -0.15
C LEU A 121 -2.00 0.29 0.21
N THR A 122 -1.21 1.36 0.17
CA THR A 122 -1.70 2.73 0.33
C THR A 122 -1.82 3.41 -1.04
N LYS A 123 -3.05 3.75 -1.43
CA LYS A 123 -3.35 4.54 -2.65
C LYS A 123 -3.48 6.02 -2.27
N LEU A 124 -2.59 6.87 -2.77
CA LEU A 124 -2.56 8.29 -2.39
C LEU A 124 -3.58 9.18 -3.14
N GLU A 125 -4.66 8.62 -3.68
CA GLU A 125 -5.68 9.38 -4.41
C GLU A 125 -6.28 10.50 -3.54
N THR A 126 -6.66 10.17 -2.31
CA THR A 126 -7.29 11.09 -1.35
C THR A 126 -6.32 12.17 -0.84
N ALA A 127 -5.07 11.79 -0.57
CA ALA A 127 -4.02 12.72 -0.16
C ALA A 127 -3.71 13.73 -1.27
N VAL A 128 -3.63 13.27 -2.52
CA VAL A 128 -3.40 14.12 -3.68
C VAL A 128 -4.58 15.09 -3.89
N GLN A 129 -5.82 14.64 -3.73
CA GLN A 129 -7.01 15.49 -3.83
C GLN A 129 -7.02 16.62 -2.78
N ALA A 130 -6.64 16.31 -1.53
CA ALA A 130 -6.56 17.30 -0.46
C ALA A 130 -5.47 18.36 -0.73
N VAL A 131 -4.28 17.93 -1.15
CA VAL A 131 -3.18 18.85 -1.53
C VAL A 131 -3.57 19.69 -2.73
N HIS A 132 -4.24 19.12 -3.73
CA HIS A 132 -4.72 19.85 -4.90
C HIS A 132 -5.68 20.98 -4.52
N GLY A 133 -6.63 20.73 -3.61
CA GLY A 133 -7.54 21.76 -3.10
C GLY A 133 -6.82 22.91 -2.40
N ASN A 134 -5.88 22.58 -1.50
CA ASN A 134 -5.06 23.58 -0.80
C ASN A 134 -4.21 24.40 -1.77
N LEU A 135 -3.61 23.77 -2.77
CA LEU A 135 -2.79 24.45 -3.78
C LEU A 135 -3.64 25.41 -4.63
N MET A 136 -4.84 25.01 -5.02
CA MET A 136 -5.77 25.86 -5.77
C MET A 136 -6.24 27.06 -4.93
N TYR A 137 -6.50 26.84 -3.65
CA TYR A 137 -6.82 27.93 -2.70
C TYR A 137 -5.68 28.94 -2.59
N LEU A 138 -4.45 28.47 -2.38
CA LEU A 138 -3.27 29.33 -2.27
C LEU A 138 -3.03 30.13 -3.55
N ARG A 139 -3.15 29.49 -4.72
CA ARG A 139 -3.02 30.18 -6.02
C ARG A 139 -4.08 31.27 -6.20
N SER A 140 -5.32 31.03 -5.76
CA SER A 140 -6.39 32.03 -5.81
C SER A 140 -6.07 33.26 -4.94
N LYS A 141 -5.57 33.03 -3.72
CA LYS A 141 -5.14 34.11 -2.82
C LYS A 141 -3.97 34.90 -3.39
N GLU A 142 -3.01 34.25 -4.04
CA GLU A 142 -1.91 34.94 -4.73
C GLU A 142 -2.38 35.79 -5.91
N SER A 143 -3.41 35.36 -6.64
CA SER A 143 -4.02 36.17 -7.71
C SER A 143 -4.67 37.44 -7.13
N ASP A 144 -5.49 37.29 -6.09
CA ASP A 144 -6.14 38.43 -5.42
C ASP A 144 -5.10 39.42 -4.84
N MET A 145 -4.00 38.92 -4.27
CA MET A 145 -2.90 39.78 -3.82
C MET A 145 -2.18 40.49 -4.97
N ARG A 146 -2.01 39.84 -6.13
CA ARG A 146 -1.44 40.47 -7.34
C ARG A 146 -2.35 41.56 -7.89
N ASP A 147 -3.66 41.33 -7.94
CA ASP A 147 -4.63 42.30 -8.45
C ASP A 147 -4.70 43.52 -7.54
N LYS A 148 -4.72 43.32 -6.22
CA LYS A 148 -4.65 44.41 -5.23
C LYS A 148 -3.37 45.24 -5.35
N LYS A 149 -2.23 44.63 -5.67
CA LYS A 149 -0.98 45.35 -5.95
C LYS A 149 -1.02 46.18 -7.23
N LYS A 150 -1.88 45.84 -8.18
CA LYS A 150 -2.03 46.56 -9.46
C LYS A 150 -2.93 47.80 -9.34
N LEU A 151 -3.68 47.89 -8.23
CA LEU A 151 -4.61 48.96 -7.90
C LEU A 151 -3.99 50.06 -7.01
N ILE A 152 -2.70 49.93 -6.66
CA ILE A 152 -1.90 50.87 -5.87
C ILE A 152 -0.76 51.38 -6.75
#